data_AF-A0A9D5K0U4-F1
#
_entry.id   AF-A0A9D5K0U4-F1
#
_cell.length_a   1.000
_cell.length_b   1.000
_cell.length_c   1.000
_cell.angle_alpha   90.00
_cell.angle_beta   90.00
_cell.angle_gamma   90.00
#
_symmetry.space_group_name_H-M   'P 1'
#
loop_
_entity.id
_entity.type
_entity.pdbx_description
1 polymer ?
#
loop_
_entity_poly.entity_id
_entity_poly.type
_entity_poly.pdbx_seq_one_letter_code
_entity_poly.pdbx_strand_id
1 'polypeptide(L)'
;MGDHGWFDKRFMYEESLRMPFVVRYPREISAGSTSKDFFLNVDCAQTFLDYTGVSAPGHMQGCGCREVWRGDTPAEWQTAKLYR
;
A
#
# COMPACT_ATOMS: atom_id res chain seq x y z
N MET A 1 17.92 11.58 4.67
CA MET A 1 18.43 12.76 5.41
C MET A 1 19.65 13.24 4.66
N GLY A 2 19.57 14.39 3.99
CA GLY A 2 20.70 15.00 3.27
C GLY A 2 20.87 14.64 1.79
N ASP A 3 20.08 13.71 1.24
CA ASP A 3 20.09 13.50 -0.22
C ASP A 3 19.69 14.78 -0.93
N HIS A 4 20.49 15.13 -1.95
CA HIS A 4 20.38 16.36 -2.74
C HIS A 4 20.54 17.69 -1.98
N GLY A 5 21.03 17.68 -0.73
CA GLY A 5 21.29 18.92 0.03
C GLY A 5 20.03 19.56 0.62
N TRP A 6 18.90 18.85 0.64
CA TRP A 6 17.63 19.32 1.19
C TRP A 6 17.27 18.60 2.49
N PHE A 7 16.58 19.32 3.37
CA PHE A 7 16.01 18.82 4.62
C PHE A 7 14.49 18.96 4.53
N ASP A 8 13.75 17.98 5.09
CA ASP A 8 12.27 17.84 5.12
C ASP A 8 11.67 16.89 4.05
N LYS A 9 10.44 16.42 4.28
CA LYS A 9 9.64 15.50 3.45
C LYS A 9 8.71 16.23 2.45
N ARG A 10 8.95 17.52 2.23
CA ARG A 10 8.10 18.39 1.39
C ARG A 10 8.36 18.23 -0.12
N PHE A 11 9.31 17.39 -0.49
CA PHE A 11 9.67 17.16 -1.88
C PHE A 11 9.26 15.75 -2.34
N MET A 12 8.98 15.66 -3.64
CA MET A 12 8.47 14.47 -4.34
C MET A 12 9.55 13.40 -4.60
N TYR A 13 10.55 13.32 -3.72
CA TYR A 13 11.63 12.34 -3.87
C TYR A 13 11.15 10.96 -3.43
N GLU A 14 11.59 9.91 -4.14
CA GLU A 14 11.19 8.52 -3.86
C GLU A 14 11.55 8.14 -2.42
N GLU A 15 12.70 8.62 -1.95
CA GLU A 15 13.22 8.44 -0.58
C GLU A 15 12.34 9.11 0.48
N SER A 16 11.57 10.12 0.11
CA SER A 16 10.61 10.79 1.00
C SER A 16 9.24 10.11 0.99
N LEU A 17 8.88 9.46 -0.12
CA LEU A 17 7.58 8.83 -0.35
C LEU A 17 7.51 7.35 0.04
N ARG A 18 8.63 6.63 -0.08
CA ARG A 18 8.69 5.20 0.23
C ARG A 18 8.78 5.00 1.74
N MET A 19 7.78 4.35 2.29
CA MET A 19 7.72 4.00 3.72
C MET A 19 7.86 2.49 3.90
N PRO A 20 8.56 2.03 4.95
CA PRO A 20 8.53 0.63 5.32
C PRO A 20 7.11 0.27 5.80
N PHE A 21 6.59 -0.86 5.31
CA PHE A 21 5.29 -1.39 5.73
C PHE A 21 5.42 -2.89 6.01
N VAL A 22 4.92 -3.31 7.17
CA VAL A 22 4.95 -4.72 7.60
C VAL A 22 3.56 -5.09 8.09
N VAL A 23 3.05 -6.21 7.62
CA VAL A 23 1.77 -6.79 8.05
C VAL A 23 1.97 -8.24 8.44
N ARG A 24 1.19 -8.71 9.41
CA ARG A 24 1.18 -10.11 9.85
C ARG A 24 -0.25 -10.62 9.93
N TYR A 25 -0.59 -11.54 9.04
CA TYR A 25 -1.87 -12.25 9.10
C TYR A 25 -1.68 -13.72 8.68
N PRO A 26 -1.25 -14.61 9.60
CA PRO A 26 -0.77 -15.95 9.25
C PRO A 26 -1.81 -16.88 8.62
N ARG A 27 -3.10 -16.53 8.69
CA ARG A 27 -4.18 -17.30 8.05
C ARG A 27 -4.15 -17.20 6.53
N GLU A 28 -3.61 -16.10 5.99
CA GLU A 28 -3.68 -15.81 4.54
C GLU A 28 -2.38 -15.27 3.97
N ILE A 29 -1.51 -14.69 4.79
CA ILE A 29 -0.22 -14.13 4.38
C ILE A 29 0.89 -15.10 4.79
N SER A 30 1.61 -15.61 3.80
CA SER A 30 2.77 -16.48 4.03
C SER A 30 3.86 -15.75 4.82
N ALA A 31 4.41 -16.40 5.84
CA ALA A 31 5.43 -15.80 6.69
C ALA A 31 6.73 -15.55 5.92
N GLY A 32 7.36 -14.39 6.14
CA GLY A 32 8.61 -14.01 5.48
C GLY A 32 8.45 -13.63 4.00
N SER A 33 7.22 -13.51 3.49
CA SER A 33 6.96 -13.04 2.13
C SER A 33 7.26 -11.54 1.99
N THR A 34 7.54 -11.12 0.76
CA THR A 34 7.70 -9.71 0.39
C THR A 34 6.93 -9.44 -0.90
N SER A 35 6.35 -8.25 -1.03
CA SER A 35 5.69 -7.80 -2.26
C SER A 35 6.37 -6.53 -2.75
N LYS A 36 6.48 -6.40 -4.08
CA LYS A 36 6.93 -5.19 -4.78
C LYS A 36 5.76 -4.38 -5.33
N ASP A 37 4.54 -4.85 -5.13
CA ASP A 37 3.33 -4.20 -5.61
C ASP A 37 3.10 -2.90 -4.87
N PHE A 38 2.42 -1.98 -5.54
CA PHE A 38 2.14 -0.69 -4.94
C PHE A 38 1.12 -0.81 -3.81
N PHE A 39 1.52 -0.24 -2.67
CA PHE A 39 0.66 0.02 -1.53
C PHE A 39 0.72 1.52 -1.20
N LEU A 40 -0.46 2.13 -1.03
CA LEU A 40 -0.65 3.53 -0.69
C LEU A 40 -1.33 3.67 0.67
N ASN A 41 -1.17 4.83 1.31
CA ASN A 41 -1.83 5.09 2.58
C ASN A 41 -3.36 5.06 2.47
N VAL A 42 -3.92 5.41 1.31
CA VAL A 42 -5.37 5.36 1.06
C VAL A 42 -5.90 3.91 1.01
N ASP A 43 -5.04 2.94 0.70
CA ASP A 43 -5.40 1.52 0.62
C ASP A 43 -5.54 0.88 1.99
N CYS A 44 -4.91 1.44 3.03
CA CYS A 44 -4.96 0.91 4.39
C CYS A 44 -6.41 0.71 4.86
N ALA A 45 -7.25 1.73 4.71
CA ALA A 45 -8.61 1.71 5.22
C ALA A 45 -9.48 0.67 4.49
N GLN A 46 -9.40 0.61 3.16
CA GLN A 46 -10.11 -0.41 2.38
C GLN A 46 -9.59 -1.82 2.63
N THR A 47 -8.29 -1.99 2.83
CA THR A 47 -7.71 -3.29 3.18
C THR A 47 -8.27 -3.81 4.50
N PHE A 48 -8.47 -2.95 5.51
CA PHE A 48 -9.13 -3.38 6.74
C PHE A 48 -10.59 -3.80 6.52
N LEU A 49 -11.32 -3.05 5.70
CA LEU A 49 -12.71 -3.36 5.37
C LEU A 49 -12.82 -4.73 4.67
N ASP A 50 -11.91 -5.02 3.73
CA ASP A 50 -11.81 -6.32 3.05
C ASP A 50 -11.62 -7.51 3.99
N TYR A 51 -10.83 -7.34 5.06
CA TYR A 51 -10.64 -8.38 6.07
C TYR A 51 -11.83 -8.53 7.02
N THR A 52 -12.63 -7.47 7.21
CA THR A 52 -13.86 -7.52 8.02
C THR A 52 -15.09 -8.02 7.25
N GLY A 53 -15.01 -8.08 5.91
CA GLY A 53 -16.15 -8.41 5.05
C GLY A 53 -17.18 -7.28 4.95
N VAL A 54 -16.84 -6.07 5.38
CA VAL A 54 -17.68 -4.88 5.27
C VAL A 54 -17.44 -4.23 3.91
N SER A 55 -18.52 -3.87 3.20
CA SER A 55 -18.40 -3.18 1.92
C SER A 55 -17.79 -1.79 2.07
N ALA A 56 -16.81 -1.48 1.23
CA ALA A 56 -16.21 -0.15 1.19
C ALA A 56 -17.18 0.90 0.61
N PRO A 57 -17.31 2.09 1.24
CA PRO A 57 -18.01 3.21 0.64
C PRO A 57 -17.41 3.64 -0.71
N GLY A 58 -18.25 3.94 -1.71
CA GLY A 58 -17.80 4.28 -3.07
C GLY A 58 -17.02 5.60 -3.23
N HIS A 59 -16.86 6.39 -2.16
CA HIS A 59 -16.05 7.61 -2.17
C HIS A 59 -14.58 7.37 -1.78
N MET A 60 -14.25 6.16 -1.31
CA MET A 60 -12.88 5.80 -0.99
C MET A 60 -12.08 5.58 -2.29
N GLN A 61 -10.86 6.10 -2.32
CA GLN A 61 -10.02 6.14 -3.52
C GLN A 61 -8.99 5.01 -3.57
N GLY A 62 -8.79 4.28 -2.48
CA GLY A 62 -7.84 3.18 -2.43
C GLY A 62 -8.43 1.88 -2.96
N CYS A 63 -7.63 0.83 -2.85
CA CYS A 63 -7.99 -0.54 -3.16
C CYS A 63 -7.59 -1.47 -2.01
N GLY A 64 -8.38 -2.50 -1.75
CA GLY A 64 -8.03 -3.48 -0.73
C GLY A 64 -6.94 -4.44 -1.22
N CYS A 65 -5.93 -4.67 -0.38
CA CYS A 65 -4.71 -5.39 -0.75
C CYS A 65 -4.71 -6.88 -0.38
N ARG A 66 -5.87 -7.42 0.00
CA ARG A 66 -5.98 -8.78 0.52
C ARG A 66 -5.49 -9.84 -0.47
N GLU A 67 -5.90 -9.75 -1.73
CA GLU A 67 -5.50 -10.69 -2.79
C GLU A 67 -4.01 -10.57 -3.12
N VAL A 68 -3.49 -9.34 -3.18
CA VAL A 68 -2.05 -9.07 -3.38
C VAL A 68 -1.22 -9.73 -2.27
N TRP A 69 -1.65 -9.66 -1.02
CA TRP A 69 -0.91 -10.24 0.10
C TRP A 69 -1.05 -11.76 0.20
N ARG A 70 -2.03 -12.36 -0.46
CA ARG A 70 -2.11 -13.81 -0.69
C ARG A 70 -1.14 -14.30 -1.77
N GLY A 71 -0.67 -13.39 -2.64
CA GLY A 71 0.19 -13.69 -3.79
C GLY A 71 -0.57 -13.66 -5.13
N ASP A 72 -1.85 -13.31 -5.12
CA ASP A 72 -2.72 -13.29 -6.29
C ASP A 72 -3.01 -11.84 -6.72
N THR A 73 -1.98 -11.14 -7.20
CA THR A 73 -2.10 -9.74 -7.63
C THR A 73 -3.10 -9.60 -8.80
N PRO A 74 -4.19 -8.82 -8.65
CA PRO A 74 -5.19 -8.63 -9.70
C PRO A 74 -4.60 -7.99 -10.96
N ALA A 75 -5.13 -8.32 -12.15
CA ALA A 75 -4.66 -7.75 -13.41
C ALA A 75 -4.84 -6.22 -13.49
N GLU A 76 -5.86 -5.68 -12.82
CA GLU A 76 -6.16 -4.24 -12.76
C GLU A 76 -5.49 -3.54 -11.56
N TRP A 77 -4.44 -4.15 -10.99
CA TRP A 77 -3.73 -3.54 -9.87
C TRP A 77 -3.10 -2.20 -10.26
N GLN A 78 -3.12 -1.25 -9.32
CA GLN A 78 -2.55 0.07 -9.53
C GLN A 78 -1.05 0.02 -9.86
N THR A 79 -0.67 0.73 -10.92
CA THR A 79 0.73 0.78 -11.43
C THR A 79 1.36 2.16 -11.29
N ALA A 80 0.64 3.16 -10.79
CA ALA A 80 1.12 4.52 -10.64
C ALA A 80 0.62 5.17 -9.35
N LYS A 81 1.36 6.15 -8.84
CA LYS A 81 0.97 6.97 -7.68
C LYS A 81 0.83 8.42 -8.12
N LEU A 82 -0.26 9.08 -7.72
CA LEU A 82 -0.41 10.53 -7.91
C LEU A 82 0.11 11.28 -6.69
N TYR A 83 1.14 12.09 -6.89
CA TYR A 83 1.54 13.11 -5.93
C TYR A 83 0.81 14.41 -6.28
N ARG A 84 0.19 15.07 -5.30
CA ARG A 84 -0.45 16.38 -5.46
C ARG A 84 0.01 17.33 -4.37
#